data_AF-A0A5C3QNR4-F1
#
_entry.id   AF-A0A5C3QNR4-F1
#
_cell.length_a   1.000
_cell.length_b   1.000
_cell.length_c   1.000
_cell.angle_alpha   90.00
_cell.angle_beta   90.00
_cell.angle_gamma   90.00
#
_symmetry.space_group_name_H-M   'P 1'
#
loop_
_entity.id
_entity.type
_entity.pdbx_description
1 polymer ?
#
loop_
_entity_poly.entity_id
_entity_poly.type
_entity_poly.pdbx_seq_one_letter_code
_entity_poly.pdbx_strand_id
1 'polypeptide(L)'
;MADEEIAITAANGVAADRLGGSTLHLFAGVDCFDLRTTNEDLLTRIASKPDVVERLSTLRVLMIDEATTLSGELLDALDYALQAIRESAEPFGGIQFLLGTSFKLHKQTLAEHNAHLRPNRGMHASARTALRSQQTSATTKNTLVFSRICDEGQRWMLRCGIPSRT
;
A
#
# COMPACT_ATOMS: atom_id res chain seq x y z
N MET A 1 7.91 4.01 -29.43
CA MET A 1 7.08 3.07 -28.64
C MET A 1 8.00 2.28 -27.72
N ALA A 2 8.56 2.91 -26.67
CA ALA A 2 9.59 2.30 -25.83
C ALA A 2 9.36 2.45 -24.32
N ASP A 3 8.29 3.14 -23.89
CA ASP A 3 8.02 3.41 -22.47
C ASP A 3 6.91 2.54 -21.88
N GLU A 4 6.25 1.68 -22.67
CA GLU A 4 5.11 0.86 -22.21
C GLU A 4 5.52 -0.36 -21.36
N GLU A 5 6.83 -0.61 -21.25
CA GLU A 5 7.40 -1.70 -20.44
C GLU A 5 7.55 -1.31 -18.96
N ILE A 6 7.45 -0.02 -18.61
CA ILE A 6 7.60 0.48 -17.23
C ILE A 6 6.31 1.22 -16.82
N ALA A 7 5.68 0.74 -15.75
CA ALA A 7 4.51 1.36 -15.17
C ALA A 7 4.85 2.07 -13.87
N ILE A 8 4.49 3.36 -13.79
CA ILE A 8 4.55 4.15 -12.56
C ILE A 8 3.15 4.22 -11.99
N THR A 9 2.97 3.62 -10.81
CA THR A 9 1.68 3.58 -10.12
C THR A 9 1.79 4.02 -8.67
N ALA A 10 0.64 4.30 -8.05
CA ALA A 10 0.55 4.53 -6.62
C ALA A 10 -0.73 3.93 -6.02
N ALA A 11 -0.76 3.81 -4.69
CA ALA A 11 -1.92 3.27 -3.98
C ALA A 11 -3.16 4.19 -4.03
N ASN A 12 -2.97 5.51 -4.17
CA ASN A 12 -4.05 6.50 -4.19
C ASN A 12 -3.83 7.57 -5.28
N GLY A 13 -4.91 8.25 -5.65
CA GLY A 13 -4.92 9.21 -6.77
C GLY A 13 -4.00 10.42 -6.56
N VAL A 14 -3.87 10.92 -5.34
CA VAL A 14 -3.02 12.09 -5.03
C VAL A 14 -1.54 11.75 -5.21
N ALA A 15 -1.12 10.55 -4.82
CA ALA A 15 0.24 10.08 -5.04
C ALA A 15 0.50 9.78 -6.53
N ALA A 16 -0.47 9.15 -7.21
CA ALA A 16 -0.37 8.87 -8.63
C ALA A 16 -0.19 10.14 -9.47
N ASP A 17 -0.98 11.18 -9.19
CA ASP A 17 -0.91 12.49 -9.86
C ASP A 17 0.47 13.13 -9.70
N ARG A 18 1.06 13.09 -8.50
CA ARG A 18 2.41 13.63 -8.24
C ARG A 18 3.52 12.92 -9.02
N LEU A 19 3.34 11.63 -9.29
CA LEU A 19 4.29 10.83 -10.05
C LEU A 19 4.05 10.90 -11.56
N GLY A 20 2.99 11.59 -12.01
CA GLY A 20 2.56 11.57 -13.40
C GLY A 20 2.12 10.17 -13.86
N GLY A 21 1.68 9.33 -12.92
CA GLY A 21 1.29 7.94 -13.16
C GLY A 21 -0.22 7.73 -12.99
N SER A 22 -0.60 6.50 -12.65
CA SER A 22 -1.99 6.13 -12.36
C SER A 22 -2.10 5.36 -11.04
N THR A 23 -3.31 5.20 -10.50
CA THR A 23 -3.46 4.31 -9.36
C THR A 23 -3.28 2.86 -9.80
N LEU A 24 -2.78 1.99 -8.90
CA LEU A 24 -2.65 0.56 -9.21
C LEU A 24 -3.98 -0.05 -9.66
N HIS A 25 -5.09 0.36 -9.03
CA HIS A 25 -6.44 -0.05 -9.40
C HIS A 25 -6.77 0.28 -10.86
N LEU A 26 -6.56 1.54 -11.27
CA LEU A 26 -6.83 1.97 -12.64
C LEU A 26 -5.87 1.29 -13.64
N PHE A 27 -4.61 1.15 -13.26
CA PHE A 27 -3.59 0.49 -14.08
C PHE A 27 -3.87 -1.00 -14.29
N ALA A 28 -4.32 -1.72 -13.26
CA ALA A 28 -4.65 -3.13 -13.35
C ALA A 28 -6.08 -3.39 -13.87
N GLY A 29 -6.87 -2.34 -14.15
CA GLY A 29 -8.26 -2.48 -14.58
C GLY A 29 -9.18 -3.02 -13.48
N VAL A 30 -8.86 -2.73 -12.21
CA VAL A 30 -9.60 -3.17 -11.03
C VAL A 30 -10.50 -2.04 -10.54
N ASP A 31 -11.79 -2.14 -10.86
CA ASP A 31 -12.75 -1.07 -10.53
C ASP A 31 -13.17 -1.10 -9.05
N CYS A 32 -13.31 -2.30 -8.49
CA CYS A 32 -13.63 -2.54 -7.08
C CYS A 32 -12.98 -3.85 -6.62
N PHE A 33 -12.33 -3.81 -5.47
CA PHE A 33 -11.75 -4.96 -4.79
C PHE A 33 -12.22 -4.98 -3.34
N ASP A 34 -12.85 -6.07 -2.92
CA ASP A 34 -13.32 -6.27 -1.55
C ASP A 34 -12.85 -7.62 -1.01
N LEU A 35 -13.05 -7.85 0.29
CA LEU A 35 -12.65 -9.09 0.96
C LEU A 35 -13.38 -10.36 0.46
N ARG A 36 -14.39 -10.21 -0.40
CA ARG A 36 -15.15 -11.34 -0.98
C ARG A 36 -14.69 -11.67 -2.39
N THR A 37 -13.89 -10.80 -3.00
CA THR A 37 -13.36 -10.96 -4.35
C THR A 37 -12.31 -12.06 -4.33
N THR A 38 -12.55 -13.14 -5.08
CA THR A 38 -11.58 -14.22 -5.21
C THR A 38 -10.53 -13.90 -6.28
N ASN A 39 -9.42 -14.63 -6.28
CA ASN A 39 -8.38 -14.49 -7.30
C ASN A 39 -8.92 -14.79 -8.72
N GLU A 40 -9.81 -15.78 -8.84
CA GLU A 40 -10.46 -16.14 -10.12
C GLU A 40 -11.42 -15.03 -10.58
N ASP A 41 -12.16 -14.40 -9.66
CA ASP A 41 -13.03 -13.26 -10.00
C ASP A 41 -12.21 -12.09 -10.54
N LEU A 42 -11.08 -11.78 -9.90
CA LEU A 42 -10.21 -10.69 -10.34
C LEU A 42 -9.62 -11.00 -11.72
N LEU A 43 -9.08 -12.21 -11.90
CA LEU A 43 -8.56 -12.66 -13.19
C LEU A 43 -9.62 -12.55 -14.29
N THR A 44 -10.85 -13.01 -14.04
CA THR A 44 -11.94 -12.94 -15.01
C THR A 44 -12.26 -11.50 -15.40
N ARG A 45 -12.29 -10.59 -14.42
CA ARG A 45 -12.52 -9.15 -14.67
C ARG A 45 -11.39 -8.54 -15.51
N ILE A 46 -10.13 -8.84 -15.20
CA ILE A 46 -8.97 -8.33 -15.95
C ILE A 46 -8.95 -8.92 -17.36
N ALA A 47 -9.14 -10.23 -17.49
CA ALA A 47 -9.15 -10.95 -18.77
C ALA A 47 -10.25 -10.46 -19.73
N SER A 48 -11.34 -9.89 -19.21
CA SER A 48 -12.39 -9.29 -20.03
C SER A 48 -12.00 -7.95 -20.69
N LYS A 49 -10.87 -7.36 -20.30
CA LYS A 49 -10.38 -6.04 -20.75
C LYS A 49 -9.12 -6.21 -21.61
N PRO A 50 -9.22 -6.36 -22.96
CA PRO A 50 -8.09 -6.69 -23.81
C PRO A 50 -6.93 -5.69 -23.72
N ASP A 51 -7.23 -4.39 -23.67
CA ASP A 51 -6.20 -3.33 -23.53
C ASP A 51 -5.40 -3.46 -22.22
N VAL A 52 -6.05 -3.93 -21.14
CA VAL A 52 -5.39 -4.16 -19.86
C VAL A 52 -4.53 -5.41 -19.94
N VAL A 53 -5.05 -6.49 -20.54
CA VAL A 53 -4.30 -7.74 -20.72
C VAL A 53 -3.03 -7.49 -21.55
N GLU A 54 -3.13 -6.79 -22.67
CA GLU A 54 -1.99 -6.44 -23.53
C GLU A 54 -0.94 -5.68 -22.72
N ARG A 55 -1.34 -4.59 -22.05
CA ARG A 55 -0.44 -3.80 -21.19
C ARG A 55 0.23 -4.61 -20.08
N LEU A 56 -0.49 -5.50 -19.41
CA LEU A 56 0.06 -6.34 -18.35
C LEU A 56 0.98 -7.46 -18.89
N SER A 57 0.70 -7.94 -20.10
CA SER A 57 1.52 -8.96 -20.79
C SER A 57 2.86 -8.43 -21.29
N THR A 58 2.95 -7.14 -21.63
CA THR A 58 4.20 -6.49 -22.08
C THR A 58 4.96 -5.82 -20.95
N LEU A 59 4.34 -5.65 -19.78
CA LEU A 59 4.95 -4.99 -18.63
C LEU A 59 6.23 -5.71 -18.18
N ARG A 60 7.29 -4.95 -17.90
CA ARG A 60 8.56 -5.45 -17.36
C ARG A 60 8.85 -4.95 -15.96
N VAL A 61 8.47 -3.71 -15.67
CA VAL A 61 8.71 -3.08 -14.37
C VAL A 61 7.44 -2.41 -13.86
N LEU A 62 7.02 -2.74 -12.64
CA LEU A 62 5.90 -2.09 -11.96
C LEU A 62 6.40 -1.37 -10.70
N MET A 63 6.35 -0.04 -10.73
CA MET A 63 6.58 0.82 -9.58
C MET A 63 5.24 1.11 -8.87
N ILE A 64 5.21 0.96 -7.55
CA ILE A 64 4.04 1.26 -6.73
C ILE A 64 4.45 2.14 -5.55
N ASP A 65 4.13 3.42 -5.58
CA ASP A 65 4.30 4.30 -4.42
C ASP A 65 3.16 4.15 -3.40
N GLU A 66 3.45 4.44 -2.13
CA GLU A 66 2.55 4.27 -0.99
C GLU A 66 2.06 2.81 -0.83
N ALA A 67 2.89 1.83 -1.24
CA ALA A 67 2.51 0.41 -1.27
C ALA A 67 2.08 -0.15 0.10
N THR A 68 2.57 0.46 1.19
CA THR A 68 2.19 0.11 2.57
C THR A 68 0.70 0.34 2.86
N THR A 69 -0.02 1.08 2.02
CA THR A 69 -1.45 1.33 2.17
C THR A 69 -2.32 0.39 1.33
N LEU A 70 -1.72 -0.45 0.49
CA LEU A 70 -2.44 -1.48 -0.27
C LEU A 70 -2.75 -2.70 0.60
N SER A 71 -3.87 -3.37 0.29
CA SER A 71 -4.21 -4.66 0.89
C SER A 71 -3.31 -5.76 0.31
N GLY A 72 -2.88 -6.69 1.17
CA GLY A 72 -2.09 -7.85 0.74
C GLY A 72 -2.89 -8.76 -0.19
N GLU A 73 -4.20 -8.89 0.06
CA GLU A 73 -5.11 -9.67 -0.77
C GLU A 73 -5.21 -9.14 -2.20
N LEU A 74 -5.18 -7.82 -2.40
CA LEU A 74 -5.12 -7.23 -3.74
C LEU A 74 -3.82 -7.60 -4.46
N LEU A 75 -2.69 -7.57 -3.75
CA LEU A 75 -1.39 -7.95 -4.33
C LEU A 75 -1.33 -9.44 -4.67
N ASP A 76 -1.86 -10.31 -3.81
CA ASP A 76 -1.94 -11.75 -4.06
C ASP A 76 -2.85 -12.08 -5.26
N ALA A 77 -4.00 -11.42 -5.35
CA ALA A 77 -4.91 -11.60 -6.47
C ALA A 77 -4.31 -11.05 -7.78
N LEU A 78 -3.58 -9.94 -7.72
CA LEU A 78 -2.87 -9.37 -8.87
C LEU A 78 -1.72 -10.27 -9.33
N ASP A 79 -0.93 -10.83 -8.41
CA ASP A 79 0.10 -11.82 -8.68
C ASP A 79 -0.49 -13.04 -9.42
N TYR A 80 -1.56 -13.62 -8.87
CA TYR A 80 -2.30 -14.72 -9.50
C TYR A 80 -2.75 -14.37 -10.93
N ALA A 81 -3.34 -13.19 -11.12
CA ALA A 81 -3.79 -12.77 -12.44
C ALA A 81 -2.63 -12.60 -13.44
N LEU A 82 -1.50 -12.05 -12.99
CA LEU A 82 -0.32 -11.86 -13.83
C LEU A 82 0.38 -13.16 -14.21
N GLN A 83 0.47 -14.11 -13.28
CA GLN A 83 0.96 -15.46 -13.56
C GLN A 83 0.11 -16.14 -14.65
N ALA A 84 -1.22 -16.00 -14.57
CA ALA A 84 -2.14 -16.56 -15.55
C ALA A 84 -2.03 -15.86 -16.92
N ILE A 85 -2.03 -14.53 -16.95
CA ILE A 85 -1.95 -13.74 -18.20
C ILE A 85 -0.63 -13.97 -18.94
N ARG A 86 0.47 -14.14 -18.19
CA ARG A 86 1.83 -14.26 -18.74
C ARG A 86 2.29 -15.71 -18.88
N GLU A 87 1.43 -16.67 -18.55
CA GLU A 87 1.72 -18.11 -18.54
C GLU A 87 3.04 -18.44 -17.82
N SER A 88 3.30 -17.76 -16.70
CA SER A 88 4.55 -17.86 -15.95
C SER A 88 4.25 -18.12 -14.48
N ALA A 89 4.92 -19.12 -13.91
CA ALA A 89 4.84 -19.43 -12.48
C ALA A 89 5.78 -18.55 -11.63
N GLU A 90 6.53 -17.65 -12.25
CA GLU A 90 7.33 -16.67 -11.51
C GLU A 90 6.42 -15.67 -10.81
N PRO A 91 6.81 -15.13 -9.63
CA PRO A 91 6.10 -14.04 -9.00
C PRO A 91 5.81 -12.90 -10.00
N PHE A 92 4.57 -12.47 -10.04
CA PHE A 92 4.00 -11.49 -10.98
C PHE A 92 4.24 -11.81 -12.46
N GLY A 93 4.35 -13.09 -12.78
CA GLY A 93 4.72 -13.56 -14.12
C GLY A 93 6.08 -13.04 -14.59
N GLY A 94 7.02 -12.78 -13.67
CA GLY A 94 8.38 -12.34 -13.98
C GLY A 94 8.54 -10.82 -14.10
N ILE A 95 7.55 -10.04 -13.68
CA ILE A 95 7.63 -8.57 -13.65
C ILE A 95 8.52 -8.14 -12.48
N GLN A 96 9.42 -7.18 -12.74
CA GLN A 96 10.22 -6.55 -11.69
C GLN A 96 9.35 -5.59 -10.88
N PHE A 97 9.27 -5.80 -9.58
CA PHE A 97 8.53 -4.93 -8.66
C PHE A 97 9.43 -3.93 -7.95
N LEU A 98 8.98 -2.68 -7.88
CA LEU A 98 9.61 -1.60 -7.13
C LEU A 98 8.58 -0.95 -6.22
N LEU A 99 8.65 -1.27 -4.92
CA LEU A 99 7.69 -0.76 -3.93
C LEU A 99 8.25 0.50 -3.26
N GLY A 100 7.58 1.62 -3.47
CA GLY A 100 7.77 2.85 -2.72
C GLY A 100 7.13 2.72 -1.35
N THR A 101 7.95 2.83 -0.30
CA THR A 101 7.46 2.90 1.08
C THR A 101 7.50 4.34 1.53
N SER A 102 6.35 4.91 1.87
CA SER A 102 6.31 6.22 2.52
C SER A 102 6.30 6.00 4.04
N PHE A 103 7.44 6.29 4.68
CA PHE A 103 7.45 6.49 6.13
C PHE A 103 6.87 7.87 6.42
N LYS A 104 5.56 8.05 6.20
CA LYS A 104 4.86 9.21 6.74
C LYS A 104 4.80 9.04 8.25
N LEU A 105 5.84 9.56 8.94
CA LEU A 105 5.67 10.06 10.29
C LEU A 105 4.49 11.04 10.22
N HIS A 106 3.29 10.58 10.58
CA HIS A 106 2.25 11.48 11.00
C HIS A 106 2.77 12.17 12.25
N LYS A 107 3.49 13.28 12.06
CA LYS A 107 3.45 14.37 13.02
C LYS A 107 2.02 14.91 12.94
N GLN A 108 1.05 14.15 13.46
CA GLN A 108 -0.10 14.79 14.06
C GLN A 108 0.47 15.54 15.25
N THR A 109 0.90 16.75 14.95
CA THR A 109 1.34 17.71 15.94
C THR A 109 0.21 17.77 16.95
N LEU A 110 0.51 17.40 18.19
CA LEU A 110 -0.33 17.50 19.38
C LEU A 110 -0.92 18.92 19.64
N ALA A 111 -0.83 19.84 18.68
CA ALA A 111 -1.23 21.23 18.76
C ALA A 111 -2.73 21.45 18.49
N GLU A 112 -3.36 20.71 17.57
CA GLU A 112 -4.75 21.01 17.17
C GLU A 112 -5.78 20.32 18.06
N HIS A 113 -5.52 19.08 18.51
CA HIS A 113 -6.44 18.37 19.42
C HIS A 113 -6.32 18.83 20.89
N ASN A 114 -5.23 19.52 21.28
CA ASN A 114 -5.03 20.07 22.62
C ASN A 114 -5.25 21.60 22.70
N ALA A 115 -5.78 22.24 21.65
CA ALA A 115 -6.06 23.68 21.69
C ALA A 115 -7.04 24.06 22.82
N HIS A 116 -7.95 23.15 23.18
CA HIS A 116 -8.88 23.27 24.31
C HIS A 116 -8.29 22.79 25.65
N LEU A 117 -7.17 22.08 25.63
CA LEU A 117 -6.44 21.58 26.80
C LEU A 117 -5.24 22.47 27.14
N ARG A 118 -5.37 23.78 26.91
CA ARG A 118 -4.40 24.74 27.46
C ARG A 118 -4.46 24.64 28.98
N PRO A 119 -3.35 24.33 29.67
CA PRO A 119 -3.37 24.18 31.11
C PRO A 119 -3.78 25.52 31.70
N ASN A 120 -4.92 25.55 32.39
CA ASN A 120 -5.26 26.67 33.24
C ASN A 120 -4.14 26.81 34.27
N ARG A 121 -3.64 28.02 34.53
CA ARG A 121 -2.40 28.28 35.32
C ARG A 121 -2.40 27.70 36.76
N GLY A 122 -3.47 27.02 37.19
CA GLY A 122 -3.64 26.41 38.52
C GLY A 122 -3.63 24.88 38.59
N MET A 123 -3.21 24.11 37.57
CA MET A 123 -3.17 22.64 37.69
C MET A 123 -2.04 22.12 38.60
N HIS A 124 -2.40 21.38 39.66
CA HIS A 124 -1.48 20.71 40.58
C HIS A 124 -0.66 19.59 39.89
N ALA A 125 0.59 19.42 40.34
CA ALA A 125 1.60 18.54 39.72
C ALA A 125 1.16 17.08 39.50
N SER A 126 0.28 16.54 40.35
CA SER A 126 -0.24 15.17 40.26
C SER A 126 -1.12 14.93 39.01
N ALA A 127 -1.90 15.93 38.59
CA ALA A 127 -2.78 15.83 37.41
C ALA A 127 -1.98 15.84 36.09
N ARG A 128 -0.77 16.41 36.08
CA ARG A 128 0.13 16.44 34.91
C ARG A 128 0.73 15.07 34.61
N THR A 129 0.97 14.26 35.65
CA THR A 129 1.53 12.91 35.50
C THR A 129 0.50 11.91 34.96
N ALA A 130 -0.78 12.04 35.35
CA ALA A 130 -1.87 11.18 34.87
C ALA A 130 -2.25 11.44 33.40
N LEU A 131 -2.17 12.69 32.93
CA LEU A 131 -2.36 13.00 31.50
C LEU A 131 -1.25 12.38 30.62
N ARG A 132 -0.03 12.32 31.16
CA ARG A 132 1.15 11.79 30.47
C ARG A 132 1.09 10.26 30.30
N SER A 133 0.45 9.54 31.22
CA SER A 133 0.24 8.09 31.11
C SER A 133 -0.93 7.71 30.19
N GLN A 134 -1.91 8.61 29.97
CA GLN A 134 -2.98 8.38 28.99
C GLN A 134 -2.51 8.66 27.54
N GLN A 135 -1.59 9.61 27.34
CA GLN A 135 -1.02 9.93 26.01
C GLN A 135 -0.12 8.81 25.42
N THR A 136 0.45 7.92 26.24
CA THR A 136 1.27 6.80 25.75
C THR A 136 0.45 5.63 25.19
N SER A 137 -0.82 5.49 25.57
CA SER A 137 -1.67 4.36 25.19
C SER A 137 -2.24 4.48 23.77
N ALA A 138 -2.60 5.69 23.34
CA ALA A 138 -3.12 5.95 21.99
C ALA A 138 -2.03 5.88 20.90
N THR A 139 -0.80 6.32 21.24
CA THR A 139 0.37 6.24 20.34
C THR A 139 0.79 4.78 20.08
N THR A 140 0.62 3.89 21.06
CA THR A 140 1.01 2.48 20.94
C THR A 140 0.10 1.68 20.02
N LYS A 141 -1.21 2.01 19.95
CA LYS A 141 -2.16 1.26 19.11
C LYS A 141 -1.97 1.50 17.61
N ASN A 142 -1.70 2.74 17.20
CA ASN A 142 -1.38 3.01 15.80
C ASN A 142 -0.06 2.33 15.41
N THR A 143 0.99 2.42 16.22
CA THR A 143 2.28 1.77 15.90
C THR A 143 2.17 0.25 15.71
N LEU A 144 1.28 -0.46 16.43
CA LEU A 144 1.10 -1.91 16.33
C LEU A 144 0.35 -2.36 15.07
N VAL A 145 -0.59 -1.55 14.55
CA VAL A 145 -1.26 -1.84 13.28
C VAL A 145 -0.28 -1.63 12.12
N PHE A 146 0.56 -0.59 12.21
CA PHE A 146 1.59 -0.30 11.22
C PHE A 146 2.72 -1.33 11.17
N SER A 147 3.15 -1.88 12.32
CA SER A 147 4.15 -2.97 12.32
C SER A 147 3.60 -4.21 11.63
N ARG A 148 2.32 -4.53 11.84
CA ARG A 148 1.70 -5.72 11.27
C ARG A 148 1.58 -5.67 9.75
N ILE A 149 1.25 -4.51 9.17
CA ILE A 149 1.13 -4.32 7.73
C ILE A 149 2.51 -4.30 7.06
N CYS A 150 3.50 -3.64 7.67
CA CYS A 150 4.89 -3.72 7.20
C CYS A 150 5.44 -5.14 7.31
N ASP A 151 5.13 -5.86 8.39
CA ASP A 151 5.52 -7.26 8.56
C ASP A 151 4.82 -8.15 7.54
N GLU A 152 3.54 -7.93 7.23
CA GLU A 152 2.81 -8.71 6.22
C GLU A 152 3.33 -8.44 4.80
N GLY A 153 3.58 -7.17 4.46
CA GLY A 153 4.17 -6.79 3.18
C GLY A 153 5.61 -7.29 3.02
N GLN A 154 6.43 -7.19 4.08
CA GLN A 154 7.79 -7.75 4.08
C GLN A 154 7.78 -9.27 4.07
N ARG A 155 6.91 -9.93 4.84
CA ARG A 155 6.75 -11.39 4.80
C ARG A 155 6.29 -11.84 3.44
N TRP A 156 5.41 -11.10 2.80
CA TRP A 156 4.96 -11.40 1.45
C TRP A 156 6.12 -11.26 0.45
N MET A 157 6.90 -10.17 0.49
CA MET A 157 8.11 -10.03 -0.33
C MET A 157 9.09 -11.19 -0.11
N LEU A 158 9.30 -11.59 1.15
CA LEU A 158 10.13 -12.74 1.52
C LEU A 158 9.54 -14.07 1.01
N ARG A 159 8.21 -14.27 1.06
CA ARG A 159 7.54 -15.44 0.48
C ARG A 159 7.75 -15.52 -1.03
N CYS A 160 7.73 -14.38 -1.71
CA CYS A 160 7.95 -14.28 -3.15
C CYS A 160 9.44 -14.30 -3.55
N GLY A 161 10.37 -14.45 -2.59
CA GLY A 161 11.81 -14.45 -2.86
C GLY A 161 12.35 -13.10 -3.35
N ILE A 162 11.60 -12.01 -3.16
CA ILE A 162 12.00 -10.66 -3.55
C ILE A 162 12.93 -10.10 -2.46
N PRO A 163 14.21 -9.83 -2.76
CA PRO A 163 15.15 -9.33 -1.75
C PRO A 163 14.75 -7.92 -1.31
N SER A 164 14.53 -7.73 -0.01
CA SER A 164 14.39 -6.39 0.57
C SER A 164 15.76 -5.71 0.56
N ARG A 165 15.98 -4.77 -0.38
CA ARG A 165 17.10 -3.83 -0.28
C ARG A 165 16.64 -2.61 0.49
N THR A 166 17.09 -2.52 1.74
CA THR A 166 17.07 -1.31 2.58
C THR A 166 17.95 -0.21 2.00
#